data_AF-I3C624-F1
#
_entry.id   AF-I3C624-F1
#
_cell.length_a   1.000
_cell.length_b   1.000
_cell.length_c   1.000
_cell.angle_alpha   90.00
_cell.angle_beta   90.00
_cell.angle_gamma   90.00
#
_symmetry.space_group_name_H-M   'P 1'
#
loop_
_entity.id
_entity.type
_entity.pdbx_description
1 polymer ?
#
loop_
_entity_poly.entity_id
_entity_poly.type
_entity_poly.pdbx_seq_one_letter_code
_entity_poly.pdbx_strand_id
1 'polypeptide(L)' 'MSKRKKIEDFVNKLEFFYRNFGNKWNLKDFIDIRNKNDEIILSECLKDLEKKGIVKILSDNHDFEIIDLPSNKKE' A
#
# COMPACT_ATOMS: atom_id res chain seq x y z
N MET A 1 -8.17 12.76 -10.39
CA MET A 1 -8.27 11.28 -10.20
C MET A 1 -9.27 10.98 -9.10
N SER A 2 -10.18 10.03 -9.32
CA SER A 2 -11.14 9.57 -8.30
C SER A 2 -10.46 8.69 -7.24
N LYS A 3 -10.92 8.73 -5.97
CA LYS A 3 -10.36 7.97 -4.82
C LYS A 3 -10.12 6.49 -5.15
N ARG A 4 -11.04 5.85 -5.88
CA ARG A 4 -10.93 4.44 -6.31
C ARG A 4 -9.71 4.15 -7.18
N LYS A 5 -9.43 5.02 -8.16
CA LYS A 5 -8.32 4.81 -9.12
C LYS A 5 -6.95 4.93 -8.44
N LYS A 6 -6.85 5.76 -7.40
CA LYS A 6 -5.64 5.91 -6.57
C LYS A 6 -5.39 4.67 -5.71
N ILE A 7 -6.45 4.11 -5.11
CA ILE A 7 -6.35 2.87 -4.34
C ILE A 7 -5.97 1.69 -5.25
N GLU A 8 -6.58 1.59 -6.43
CA GLU A 8 -6.25 0.55 -7.41
C GLU A 8 -4.80 0.66 -7.90
N ASP A 9 -4.32 1.87 -8.21
CA ASP A 9 -2.92 2.11 -8.58
C ASP A 9 -1.96 1.74 -7.44
N PHE A 10 -2.31 2.07 -6.19
CA PHE A 10 -1.52 1.72 -5.01
C PHE A 10 -1.43 0.21 -4.79
N VAL A 11 -2.54 -0.53 -4.89
CA VAL A 11 -2.55 -1.99 -4.76
C VAL A 11 -1.76 -2.66 -5.89
N ASN A 12 -1.92 -2.20 -7.13
CA ASN A 12 -1.14 -2.72 -8.26
C ASN A 12 0.37 -2.49 -8.06
N LYS A 13 0.75 -1.31 -7.58
CA LYS A 13 2.15 -1.02 -7.22
C LYS A 13 2.63 -1.94 -6.12
N LEU A 14 1.87 -2.11 -5.04
CA LEU A 14 2.21 -3.03 -3.95
C LEU A 14 2.48 -4.46 -4.47
N GLU A 15 1.62 -5.00 -5.33
CA GLU A 15 1.83 -6.33 -5.93
C GLU A 15 3.11 -6.37 -6.77
N PHE A 16 3.36 -5.34 -7.57
CA PHE A 16 4.57 -5.26 -8.39
C PHE A 16 5.83 -5.19 -7.53
N PHE A 17 5.85 -4.34 -6.50
CA PHE A 17 6.98 -4.17 -5.60
C PHE A 17 7.25 -5.43 -4.78
N TYR A 18 6.20 -6.06 -4.22
CA TYR A 18 6.29 -7.31 -3.49
C TYR A 18 6.98 -8.41 -4.31
N ARG A 19 6.57 -8.56 -5.59
CA ARG A 19 7.11 -9.61 -6.48
C ARG A 19 8.53 -9.36 -6.96
N ASN A 20 8.96 -8.11 -7.07
CA ASN A 20 10.22 -7.77 -7.74
C ASN A 20 11.33 -7.28 -6.79
N PHE A 21 10.96 -6.63 -5.68
CA PHE A 21 11.89 -5.85 -4.85
C PHE A 21 11.83 -6.22 -3.35
N GLY A 22 10.87 -7.06 -2.95
CA GLY A 22 10.72 -7.53 -1.58
C GLY A 22 9.53 -6.92 -0.86
N ASN A 23 9.42 -7.18 0.43
CA ASN A 23 8.20 -6.96 1.19
C ASN A 23 8.18 -5.69 2.05
N LYS A 24 9.32 -5.02 2.28
CA LYS A 24 9.39 -3.84 3.15
C LYS A 24 9.38 -2.55 2.35
N TRP A 25 8.46 -1.65 2.70
CA TRP A 25 8.21 -0.41 1.97
C TRP A 25 7.79 0.72 2.90
N ASN A 26 7.94 1.96 2.44
CA ASN A 26 7.43 3.14 3.13
C ASN A 26 6.29 3.75 2.32
N LEU A 27 5.22 4.20 2.98
CA LEU A 27 4.08 4.87 2.31
C LEU A 27 4.53 6.06 1.46
N LYS A 28 5.60 6.75 1.90
CA LYS A 28 6.23 7.87 1.18
C LYS A 28 6.72 7.52 -0.22
N ASP A 29 7.00 6.26 -0.49
CA ASP A 29 7.40 5.79 -1.83
C ASP A 29 6.21 5.78 -2.82
N PHE A 30 4.98 5.78 -2.29
CA PHE A 30 3.74 5.68 -3.05
C PHE A 30 2.91 6.98 -3.06
N ILE A 31 3.15 7.88 -2.12
CA ILE A 31 2.50 9.19 -2.06
C ILE A 31 3.33 10.24 -2.81
N ASP A 32 2.67 11.08 -3.60
CA ASP A 32 3.29 12.30 -4.07
C ASP A 32 3.28 13.33 -2.94
N ILE A 33 4.46 13.80 -2.50
CA ILE A 33 4.62 14.75 -1.38
C ILE A 33 3.81 16.04 -1.60
N ARG A 34 3.44 16.39 -2.84
CA ARG A 34 2.63 17.58 -3.12
C ARG A 34 1.14 17.36 -2.91
N ASN A 35 0.68 16.14 -2.64
CA ASN A 35 -0.73 15.81 -2.53
C ASN A 35 -1.09 15.22 -1.15
N LYS A 36 -1.28 16.10 -0.15
CA LYS A 36 -1.72 15.73 1.20
C LYS A 36 -2.99 14.88 1.24
N ASN A 37 -3.85 15.01 0.24
CA ASN A 37 -5.07 14.21 0.15
C ASN A 37 -4.79 12.73 -0.18
N ASP A 38 -3.69 12.43 -0.89
CA ASP A 38 -3.26 11.06 -1.14
C ASP A 38 -2.74 10.38 0.11
N GLU A 39 -1.99 11.11 0.95
CA GLU A 39 -1.48 10.58 2.22
C GLU A 39 -2.61 10.09 3.12
N ILE A 40 -3.67 10.88 3.27
CA ILE A 40 -4.84 10.49 4.09
C ILE A 40 -5.52 9.25 3.51
N ILE A 41 -5.79 9.24 2.20
CA ILE A 41 -6.48 8.13 1.53
C ILE A 41 -5.67 6.83 1.60
N LEU A 42 -4.36 6.91 1.36
CA LEU A 42 -3.48 5.75 1.33
C LEU A 42 -3.15 5.27 2.75
N SER A 43 -3.05 6.17 3.73
CA SER A 43 -2.91 5.80 5.14
C SER A 43 -4.17 5.09 5.67
N GLU A 44 -5.37 5.56 5.31
CA GLU A 44 -6.62 4.81 5.60
C GLU A 44 -6.60 3.42 4.93
N CYS A 45 -6.18 3.34 3.67
CA CYS A 45 -6.08 2.09 2.94
C CYS A 45 -5.07 1.13 3.59
N LEU A 46 -3.91 1.63 4.02
CA LEU A 46 -2.86 0.84 4.66
C LEU A 46 -3.36 0.23 5.97
N LYS A 47 -4.09 1.01 6.78
CA LYS A 47 -4.73 0.51 8.02
C LYS A 47 -5.78 -0.57 7.74
N ASP A 48 -6.53 -0.44 6.66
CA ASP A 48 -7.51 -1.46 6.25
C ASP A 48 -6.83 -2.76 5.81
N LEU A 49 -5.72 -2.65 5.06
CA LEU A 49 -4.89 -3.79 4.68
C LEU A 49 -4.22 -4.45 5.90
N GLU A 50 -3.81 -3.67 6.90
CA GLU A 50 -3.25 -4.20 8.14
C GLU A 50 -4.29 -4.99 8.93
N LYS A 51 -5.51 -4.46 9.06
CA LYS A 51 -6.63 -5.17 9.71
C LYS A 51 -6.97 -6.49 9.02
N LYS A 52 -6.72 -6.59 7.72
CA LYS A 52 -6.89 -7.81 6.92
C LYS A 52 -5.72 -8.78 7.03
N GLY A 53 -4.63 -8.41 7.71
CA GLY A 53 -3.40 -9.20 7.81
C GLY A 53 -2.58 -9.21 6.52
N ILE A 54 -2.86 -8.31 5.58
CA ILE A 54 -2.20 -8.25 4.27
C ILE A 54 -0.85 -7.53 4.37
N VAL A 55 -0.83 -6.44 5.13
CA VAL A 55 0.38 -5.69 5.46
C VAL A 55 0.53 -5.59 6.97
N LYS A 56 1.71 -5.23 7.44
CA LYS A 56 2.00 -4.95 8.84
C LYS A 56 2.78 -3.66 8.93
N ILE A 57 2.22 -2.66 9.60
CA ILE A 57 2.90 -1.39 9.82
C ILE A 57 3.99 -1.66 10.86
N LEU A 58 5.23 -1.34 10.50
CA LEU A 58 6.41 -1.61 11.31
C LEU A 58 6.74 -0.45 12.25
N SER A 59 6.45 0.80 11.85
CA SER A 59 6.82 2.01 12.57
C SER A 59 5.85 3.18 12.33
N ASP A 60 5.87 4.15 13.23
CA ASP A 60 5.14 5.43 13.14
C ASP A 60 5.52 6.24 11.88
N ASN A 61 6.67 5.94 11.27
CA ASN A 61 7.21 6.64 10.11
C ASN A 61 6.62 6.17 8.76
N HIS A 62 5.47 5.48 8.80
CA HIS A 62 4.77 4.87 7.67
C HIS A 62 5.54 3.74 6.96
N ASP A 63 6.47 3.10 7.65
CA ASP A 63 7.10 1.86 7.19
C ASP A 63 6.14 0.69 7.39
N PHE A 64 5.99 -0.16 6.39
CA PHE A 64 5.16 -1.34 6.44
C PHE A 64 5.81 -2.50 5.69
N GLU A 65 5.42 -3.71 6.09
CA GLU A 65 5.82 -4.95 5.45
C GLU A 65 4.59 -5.61 4.85
N ILE A 66 4.69 -6.06 3.60
CA ILE A 66 3.67 -6.87 2.94
C ILE A 66 3.83 -8.31 3.44
N ILE A 67 2.83 -8.83 4.13
CA ILE A 67 2.84 -10.20 4.63
C ILE A 67 2.32 -11.13 3.53
N ASP A 68 1.06 -10.97 3.19
CA ASP A 68 0.34 -11.84 2.27
C ASP A 68 -0.66 -11.01 1.48
N LEU A 69 -0.29 -10.70 0.24
CA LEU A 69 -1.16 -9.99 -0.68
C LEU A 69 -1.97 -11.05 -1.44
N PRO A 70 -3.28 -11.22 -1.17
CA PRO A 70 -4.08 -12.21 -1.87
C PRO A 70 -4.06 -11.84 -3.35
N SER A 71 -3.26 -12.58 -4.10
CA SER A 71 -3.03 -12.22 -5.49
C SER A 71 -4.33 -12.48 -6.23
N ASN A 72 -4.89 -11.44 -6.85
CA ASN A 72 -6.16 -11.57 -7.57
C ASN A 72 -6.01 -12.36 -8.89
N LYS A 73 -4.86 -13.02 -9.12
CA LYS A 73 -4.73 -14.08 -10.10
C LYS A 73 -5.43 -15.32 -9.55
N LYS A 74 -6.72 -15.44 -9.86
CA LYS A 74 -7.31 -16.76 -10.11
C LYS A 74 -6.41 -17.49 -11.09
N GLU A 75 -5.88 -18.63 -10.66
CA GLU A 75 -5.38 -19.68 -11.56
C GLU A 75 -6.44 -20.05 -12.61
#